data_AF-A0A1M7P809-F1
#
_entry.id   AF-A0A1M7P809-F1
#
_cell.length_a   1.000
_cell.length_b   1.000
_cell.length_c   1.000
_cell.angle_alpha   90.00
_cell.angle_beta   90.00
_cell.angle_gamma   90.00
#
_symmetry.space_group_name_H-M   'P 1'
#
loop_
_entity.id
_entity.type
_entity.pdbx_description
1 polymer ?
#
loop_
_entity_poly.entity_id
_entity_poly.type
_entity_poly.pdbx_seq_one_letter_code
_entity_poly.pdbx_strand_id
1 'polypeptide(L)'
;MKKIILTLSLLIGISAVSFAQCDKKLVLTSSKTDHLDAAGAVTRTNDETAEIDITKTTVDISVNDDHKMNGTITDNTCNWTVPFKEGKSVIHVKMSNDNGEEKKVTITIEGKDGKVTLLFEMEGEGGDRVRVGIDKFVEKA
;
A
#
# COMPACT_ATOMS: atom_id res chain seq x y z
N MET A 1 -0.91 -0.32 52.64
CA MET A 1 -1.59 -0.25 51.33
C MET A 1 -0.92 0.83 50.48
N LYS A 2 0.24 0.54 49.87
CA LYS A 2 1.05 1.52 49.09
C LYS A 2 1.62 0.92 47.80
N LYS A 3 1.16 -0.26 47.36
CA LYS A 3 1.76 -1.02 46.25
C LYS A 3 0.88 -1.11 44.99
N ILE A 4 -0.23 -0.39 44.93
CA ILE A 4 -1.21 -0.51 43.82
C ILE A 4 -1.07 0.62 42.78
N ILE A 5 -0.23 1.63 43.02
CA ILE A 5 -0.16 2.82 42.14
C ILE A 5 0.85 2.65 40.98
N LEU A 6 1.73 1.65 41.01
CA LEU A 6 2.83 1.54 40.04
C LEU A 6 2.50 0.73 38.76
N THR A 7 1.29 0.20 38.62
CA THR A 7 0.90 -0.63 37.45
C THR A 7 0.07 0.11 36.41
N LEU A 8 -0.34 1.36 36.66
CA LEU A 8 -1.20 2.10 35.73
C LEU A 8 -0.42 2.95 34.70
N SER A 9 0.89 3.11 34.88
CA SER A 9 1.75 3.95 34.02
C SER A 9 2.35 3.24 32.80
N LEU A 10 2.09 1.94 32.60
CA LEU A 10 2.70 1.15 31.50
C LEU A 10 1.78 0.97 30.26
N LEU A 11 0.54 1.48 30.29
CA LEU A 11 -0.47 1.22 29.25
C LEU A 11 -0.57 2.31 28.16
N ILE A 12 0.28 3.33 28.15
CA ILE A 12 0.15 4.48 27.23
C ILE A 12 1.08 4.36 25.98
N GLY A 13 1.87 3.30 25.85
CA GLY A 13 2.96 3.26 24.85
C GLY A 13 2.68 2.68 23.46
N ILE A 14 1.50 2.10 23.18
CA ILE A 14 1.38 1.18 22.02
C ILE A 14 0.81 1.85 20.75
N SER A 15 0.21 3.05 20.81
CA SER A 15 -0.43 3.64 19.63
C SER A 15 0.50 4.42 18.70
N ALA A 16 1.75 4.74 19.10
CA ALA A 16 2.66 5.57 18.30
C ALA A 16 3.43 4.79 17.22
N VAL A 17 3.48 3.45 17.27
CA VAL A 17 4.27 2.64 16.32
C VAL A 17 3.59 2.44 14.97
N SER A 18 2.27 2.59 14.87
CA SER A 18 1.52 2.33 13.64
C SER A 18 1.73 3.41 12.56
N PHE A 19 2.10 4.64 12.94
CA PHE A 19 2.32 5.74 12.00
C PHE A 19 3.73 5.77 11.38
N ALA A 20 4.73 5.21 12.07
CA ALA A 20 6.12 5.26 11.61
C ALA A 20 6.34 4.56 10.26
N GLN A 21 5.48 3.60 9.89
CA GLN A 21 5.60 2.82 8.67
C GLN A 21 5.10 3.57 7.43
N CYS A 22 4.15 4.52 7.56
CA CYS A 22 3.69 5.29 6.40
C CYS A 22 4.68 6.36 5.94
N ASP A 23 5.57 6.79 6.84
CA ASP A 23 6.52 7.88 6.59
C ASP A 23 7.84 7.37 5.99
N LYS A 24 8.02 6.06 5.84
CA LYS A 24 9.20 5.46 5.23
C LYS A 24 9.05 5.35 3.73
N LYS A 25 10.18 5.51 3.03
CA LYS A 25 10.23 5.12 1.62
C LYS A 25 10.16 3.60 1.54
N LEU A 26 9.23 3.08 0.74
CA LEU A 26 8.97 1.66 0.57
C LEU A 26 9.10 1.32 -0.91
N VAL A 27 9.92 0.33 -1.22
CA VAL A 27 10.02 -0.24 -2.57
C VAL A 27 9.40 -1.63 -2.54
N LEU A 28 8.40 -1.86 -3.37
CA LEU A 28 7.73 -3.15 -3.52
C LEU A 28 8.06 -3.72 -4.90
N THR A 29 8.40 -5.00 -4.96
CA THR A 29 8.65 -5.71 -6.21
C THR A 29 7.71 -6.89 -6.34
N SER A 30 7.20 -7.10 -7.55
CA SER A 30 6.36 -8.23 -7.93
C SER A 30 6.77 -8.77 -9.29
N SER A 31 6.55 -10.06 -9.50
CA SER A 31 6.72 -10.77 -10.76
C SER A 31 5.40 -11.07 -11.48
N LYS A 32 4.27 -10.65 -10.92
CA LYS A 32 2.94 -10.89 -11.51
C LYS A 32 1.88 -9.89 -11.08
N THR A 33 0.95 -9.60 -11.98
CA THR A 33 -0.21 -8.77 -11.70
C THR A 33 -1.50 -9.48 -12.11
N ASP A 34 -2.52 -9.41 -11.26
CA ASP A 34 -3.85 -9.95 -11.49
C ASP A 34 -4.83 -8.81 -11.73
N HIS A 35 -5.49 -8.81 -12.88
CA HIS A 35 -6.63 -7.94 -13.16
C HIS A 35 -7.90 -8.57 -12.62
N LEU A 36 -8.68 -7.78 -11.89
CA LEU A 36 -9.91 -8.23 -11.24
C LEU A 36 -11.11 -7.48 -11.80
N ASP A 37 -12.23 -8.19 -11.91
CA ASP A 37 -13.53 -7.57 -12.18
C ASP A 37 -14.13 -6.88 -10.94
N ALA A 38 -15.33 -6.33 -11.13
CA ALA A 38 -16.10 -5.68 -10.07
C ALA A 38 -16.40 -6.61 -8.86
N ALA A 39 -16.53 -7.92 -9.10
CA ALA A 39 -16.76 -8.94 -8.07
C ALA A 39 -15.47 -9.38 -7.37
N GLY A 40 -14.29 -8.92 -7.84
CA GLY A 40 -12.99 -9.28 -7.32
C GLY A 40 -12.46 -10.63 -7.85
N ALA A 41 -13.08 -11.18 -8.88
CA ALA A 41 -12.60 -12.39 -9.55
C ALA A 41 -11.49 -12.04 -10.54
N VAL A 42 -10.46 -12.90 -10.63
CA VAL A 42 -9.36 -12.71 -11.57
C VAL A 42 -9.87 -12.93 -12.99
N THR A 43 -9.73 -11.92 -13.84
CA THR A 43 -10.08 -11.96 -15.27
C THR A 43 -8.85 -12.20 -16.14
N ARG A 44 -7.68 -11.74 -15.70
CA ARG A 44 -6.41 -11.88 -16.40
C ARG A 44 -5.25 -11.85 -15.40
N THR A 45 -4.22 -12.65 -15.66
CA THR A 45 -2.92 -12.57 -14.97
C THR A 45 -1.84 -12.25 -16.00
N ASN A 46 -0.98 -11.30 -15.69
CA ASN A 46 0.21 -10.97 -16.49
C ASN A 46 1.46 -11.36 -15.70
N ASP A 47 2.38 -12.07 -16.34
CA ASP A 47 3.73 -12.30 -15.82
C ASP A 47 4.59 -11.10 -16.21
N GLU A 48 4.84 -10.20 -15.26
CA GLU A 48 5.56 -8.95 -15.47
C GLU A 48 6.27 -8.51 -14.20
N THR A 49 7.44 -7.88 -14.35
CA THR A 49 8.15 -7.32 -13.19
C THR A 49 7.60 -5.94 -12.90
N ALA A 50 6.89 -5.77 -11.80
CA ALA A 50 6.44 -4.47 -11.32
C ALA A 50 7.29 -3.99 -10.14
N GLU A 51 7.79 -2.77 -10.22
CA GLU A 51 8.40 -2.05 -9.11
C GLU A 51 7.52 -0.86 -8.71
N ILE A 52 7.13 -0.81 -7.44
CA ILE A 52 6.29 0.24 -6.88
C ILE A 52 7.09 0.98 -5.81
N ASP A 53 7.43 2.23 -6.10
CA ASP A 53 8.23 3.11 -5.27
C ASP A 53 7.29 4.10 -4.55
N ILE A 54 7.10 3.90 -3.24
CA ILE A 54 6.21 4.70 -2.40
C ILE A 54 7.07 5.57 -1.49
N THR A 55 6.84 6.89 -1.54
CA THR A 55 7.44 7.86 -0.62
C THR A 55 6.37 8.46 0.29
N LYS A 56 6.74 9.42 1.13
CA LYS A 56 5.78 10.18 1.94
C LYS A 56 4.74 10.94 1.08
N THR A 57 5.13 11.35 -0.13
CA THR A 57 4.32 12.28 -0.95
C THR A 57 4.03 11.77 -2.35
N THR A 58 4.67 10.69 -2.80
CA THR A 58 4.55 10.21 -4.18
C THR A 58 4.46 8.70 -4.25
N VAL A 59 3.84 8.21 -5.31
CA VAL A 59 3.89 6.80 -5.74
C VAL A 59 4.39 6.78 -7.17
N ASP A 60 5.38 5.95 -7.45
CA ASP A 60 5.93 5.70 -8.78
C ASP A 60 5.78 4.20 -9.09
N ILE A 61 5.36 3.87 -10.31
CA ILE A 61 5.13 2.50 -10.76
C ILE A 61 5.86 2.30 -12.08
N SER A 62 6.75 1.31 -12.08
CA SER A 62 7.46 0.84 -13.26
C SER A 62 7.11 -0.62 -13.52
N VAL A 63 6.94 -0.99 -14.80
CA VAL A 63 6.63 -2.36 -15.21
C VAL A 63 7.59 -2.76 -16.33
N ASN A 64 8.36 -3.83 -16.12
CA ASN A 64 9.43 -4.30 -17.00
C ASN A 64 10.42 -3.18 -17.36
N ASP A 65 10.87 -2.42 -16.35
CA ASP A 65 11.77 -1.27 -16.44
C ASP A 65 11.22 -0.06 -17.22
N ASP A 66 10.00 -0.14 -17.76
CA ASP A 66 9.29 1.01 -18.32
C ASP A 66 8.53 1.74 -17.22
N HIS A 67 8.83 3.02 -17.02
CA HIS A 67 8.01 3.89 -16.17
C HIS A 67 6.59 3.97 -16.74
N LYS A 68 5.59 3.56 -15.94
CA LYS A 68 4.19 3.56 -16.36
C LYS A 68 3.42 4.72 -15.76
N MET A 69 3.69 5.07 -14.51
CA MET A 69 2.82 5.98 -13.77
C MET A 69 3.51 6.63 -12.59
N ASN A 70 3.16 7.89 -12.34
CA ASN A 70 3.47 8.61 -11.11
C ASN A 70 2.18 9.26 -10.56
N GLY A 71 2.06 9.32 -9.25
CA GLY A 71 1.00 10.07 -8.59
C GLY A 71 1.45 10.73 -7.29
N THR A 72 0.71 11.77 -6.90
CA THR A 72 0.91 12.49 -5.63
C THR A 72 -0.03 11.93 -4.57
N ILE A 73 0.52 11.54 -3.42
CA ILE A 73 -0.26 11.07 -2.27
C ILE A 73 -1.01 12.26 -1.68
N THR A 74 -2.33 12.15 -1.57
CA THR A 74 -3.18 13.16 -0.93
C THR A 74 -3.49 12.83 0.52
N ASP A 75 -3.56 11.54 0.85
CA ASP A 75 -3.88 11.05 2.18
C ASP A 75 -3.35 9.62 2.33
N ASN A 76 -2.96 9.25 3.56
CA ASN A 76 -2.55 7.90 3.86
C ASN A 76 -2.96 7.50 5.29
N THR A 77 -3.36 6.24 5.43
CA THR A 77 -3.64 5.63 6.73
C THR A 77 -2.85 4.33 6.85
N CYS A 78 -2.28 4.08 8.03
CA CYS A 78 -1.64 2.81 8.34
C CYS A 78 -2.21 2.23 9.62
N ASN A 79 -2.70 1.01 9.50
CA ASN A 79 -3.32 0.25 10.57
C ASN A 79 -2.63 -1.12 10.64
N TRP A 80 -1.31 -1.10 10.85
CA TRP A 80 -0.53 -2.30 11.04
C TRP A 80 -0.48 -2.69 12.52
N THR A 81 -0.84 -3.94 12.80
CA THR A 81 -0.58 -4.56 14.09
C THR A 81 0.84 -5.13 14.10
N VAL A 82 1.27 -5.70 12.96
CA VAL A 82 2.65 -6.11 12.71
C VAL A 82 3.04 -5.68 11.28
N PRO A 83 4.08 -4.84 11.09
CA PRO A 83 4.48 -4.34 9.77
C PRO A 83 4.57 -5.45 8.73
N PHE A 84 3.88 -5.25 7.60
CA PHE A 84 3.90 -6.14 6.42
C PHE A 84 3.59 -7.63 6.73
N LYS A 85 2.91 -7.90 7.84
CA LYS A 85 2.49 -9.25 8.22
C LYS A 85 1.02 -9.30 8.59
N GLU A 86 0.57 -8.34 9.39
CA GLU A 86 -0.81 -8.26 9.88
C GLU A 86 -1.28 -6.80 9.95
N GLY A 87 -2.26 -6.48 9.10
CA GLY A 87 -2.86 -5.16 8.99
C GLY A 87 -2.78 -4.60 7.57
N LYS A 88 -3.01 -3.29 7.43
CA LYS A 88 -2.98 -2.65 6.11
C LYS A 88 -2.63 -1.17 6.13
N SER A 89 -2.13 -0.69 5.00
CA SER A 89 -2.09 0.71 4.63
C SER A 89 -3.10 1.00 3.53
N VAL A 90 -3.75 2.15 3.58
CA VAL A 90 -4.58 2.68 2.49
C VAL A 90 -4.02 4.05 2.11
N ILE A 91 -3.66 4.21 0.84
CA ILE A 91 -3.01 5.40 0.30
C ILE A 91 -3.91 5.94 -0.82
N HIS A 92 -4.33 7.20 -0.67
CA HIS A 92 -5.07 7.91 -1.70
C HIS A 92 -4.10 8.73 -2.54
N VAL A 93 -4.16 8.54 -3.85
CA VAL A 93 -3.23 9.14 -4.81
C VAL A 93 -4.00 9.87 -5.89
N LYS A 94 -3.51 11.06 -6.27
CA LYS A 94 -3.91 11.75 -7.50
C LYS A 94 -2.90 11.44 -8.59
N MET A 95 -3.38 10.96 -9.72
CA MET A 95 -2.59 10.61 -10.89
C MET A 95 -3.09 11.43 -12.07
N SER A 96 -2.17 12.05 -12.80
CA SER A 96 -2.51 12.75 -14.04
C SER A 96 -2.23 11.81 -15.21
N ASN A 97 -3.17 11.71 -16.15
CA ASN A 97 -2.85 11.16 -17.47
C ASN A 97 -2.19 12.22 -18.36
N ASP A 98 -1.72 11.81 -19.55
CA ASP A 98 -1.08 12.68 -20.54
C ASP A 98 -1.97 13.84 -21.03
N ASN A 99 -3.30 13.72 -20.84
CA ASN A 99 -4.28 14.74 -21.21
C ASN A 99 -4.54 15.76 -20.08
N GLY A 100 -3.87 15.63 -18.93
CA GLY A 100 -4.05 16.50 -17.77
C GLY A 100 -5.31 16.22 -16.95
N GLU A 101 -5.99 15.10 -17.19
CA GLU A 101 -7.11 14.68 -16.36
C GLU A 101 -6.58 14.00 -15.09
N GLU A 102 -7.02 14.48 -13.93
CA GLU A 102 -6.70 13.86 -12.65
C GLU A 102 -7.64 12.67 -12.40
N LYS A 103 -7.05 11.48 -12.27
CA LYS A 103 -7.71 10.30 -11.70
C LYS A 103 -7.33 10.15 -10.24
N LYS A 104 -8.31 9.79 -9.41
CA LYS A 104 -8.06 9.39 -8.02
C LYS A 104 -7.91 7.89 -7.96
N VAL A 105 -6.87 7.45 -7.28
CA VAL A 105 -6.52 6.04 -7.13
C VAL A 105 -6.38 5.74 -5.65
N THR A 106 -6.96 4.62 -5.23
CA THR A 106 -6.78 4.06 -3.90
C THR A 106 -5.84 2.87 -4.02
N ILE A 107 -4.77 2.90 -3.23
CA ILE A 107 -3.80 1.82 -3.12
C ILE A 107 -3.93 1.22 -1.73
N THR A 108 -4.30 -0.05 -1.66
CA THR A 108 -4.36 -0.79 -0.40
C THR A 108 -3.22 -1.79 -0.35
N ILE A 109 -2.31 -1.64 0.61
CA ILE A 109 -1.28 -2.63 0.92
C ILE A 109 -1.77 -3.41 2.13
N GLU A 110 -2.02 -4.70 1.98
CA GLU A 110 -2.54 -5.56 3.04
C GLU A 110 -1.58 -6.71 3.30
N GLY A 111 -1.28 -6.95 4.57
CA GLY A 111 -0.56 -8.13 5.03
C GLY A 111 -1.52 -9.00 5.84
N LYS A 112 -1.68 -10.24 5.40
CA LYS A 112 -2.53 -11.24 6.04
C LYS A 112 -1.95 -12.63 5.82
N ASP A 113 -1.94 -13.45 6.87
CA ASP A 113 -1.42 -14.82 6.83
C ASP A 113 0.03 -14.90 6.30
N GLY A 114 0.84 -13.87 6.60
CA GLY A 114 2.23 -13.77 6.17
C GLY A 114 2.43 -13.48 4.68
N LYS A 115 1.37 -13.13 3.94
CA LYS A 115 1.42 -12.68 2.55
C LYS A 115 1.12 -11.19 2.47
N VAL A 116 1.82 -10.49 1.60
CA VAL A 116 1.56 -9.07 1.32
C VAL A 116 0.98 -8.95 -0.08
N THR A 117 -0.13 -8.24 -0.19
CA THR A 117 -0.75 -7.90 -1.46
C THR A 117 -0.97 -6.41 -1.55
N LEU A 118 -0.88 -5.88 -2.76
CA LEU A 118 -1.25 -4.52 -3.07
C LEU A 118 -2.46 -4.55 -4.00
N LEU A 119 -3.49 -3.77 -3.71
CA LEU A 119 -4.66 -3.56 -4.57
C LEU A 119 -4.70 -2.12 -5.06
N PHE A 120 -4.70 -1.94 -6.37
CA PHE A 120 -4.92 -0.67 -7.06
C PHE A 120 -6.39 -0.57 -7.49
N GLU A 121 -7.05 0.52 -7.11
CA GLU A 121 -8.44 0.81 -7.48
C GLU A 121 -8.58 2.24 -7.98
N MET A 122 -9.08 2.43 -9.21
CA MET A 122 -9.42 3.74 -9.73
C MET A 122 -10.83 4.16 -9.28
N GLU A 123 -10.97 5.37 -8.74
CA GLU A 123 -12.28 5.87 -8.29
C GLU A 123 -13.21 6.09 -9.50
N GLY A 124 -14.45 5.59 -9.41
CA GLY A 124 -15.46 5.77 -10.46
C GLY A 124 -15.41 4.76 -11.61
N GLU A 125 -14.38 3.93 -11.69
CA GLU A 125 -14.25 2.85 -12.69
C GLU A 125 -14.35 1.50 -11.96
N GLY A 126 -15.55 0.93 -11.89
CA GLY A 126 -15.79 -0.34 -11.17
C GLY A 126 -15.18 -1.59 -11.81
N GLY A 127 -14.38 -1.45 -12.88
CA GLY A 127 -14.09 -2.53 -13.82
C GLY A 127 -12.63 -2.98 -13.96
N ASP A 128 -11.64 -2.24 -13.45
CA ASP A 128 -10.22 -2.59 -13.67
C ASP A 128 -9.41 -2.40 -12.38
N ARG A 129 -9.65 -3.28 -11.40
CA ARG A 129 -8.78 -3.36 -10.22
C ARG A 129 -7.57 -4.21 -10.54
N VAL A 130 -6.41 -3.80 -10.04
CA VAL A 130 -5.17 -4.58 -10.22
C VAL A 130 -4.68 -5.03 -8.85
N ARG A 131 -4.58 -6.34 -8.65
CA ARG A 131 -3.96 -6.94 -7.46
C ARG A 131 -2.56 -7.40 -7.80
N VAL A 132 -1.62 -7.04 -6.95
CA VAL A 132 -0.20 -7.35 -7.07
C VAL A 132 0.23 -8.16 -5.86
N GLY A 133 0.75 -9.36 -6.09
CA GLY A 133 1.38 -10.16 -5.03
C GLY A 133 2.81 -9.68 -4.83
N ILE A 134 3.18 -9.31 -3.60
CA ILE A 134 4.52 -8.75 -3.35
C ILE A 134 5.52 -9.88 -3.10
N ASP A 135 6.55 -9.97 -3.93
CA ASP A 135 7.63 -10.95 -3.79
C ASP A 135 8.73 -10.45 -2.86
N LYS A 136 8.98 -9.14 -2.89
CA LYS A 136 10.00 -8.48 -2.09
C LYS A 136 9.57 -7.07 -1.72
N PHE A 137 9.95 -6.63 -0.52
CA PHE A 137 9.85 -5.23 -0.14
C PHE A 137 11.12 -4.77 0.57
N VAL A 138 11.43 -3.48 0.43
CA VAL A 138 12.56 -2.82 1.08
C VAL A 138 12.09 -1.49 1.66
N GLU A 139 12.19 -1.36 2.98
CA GLU A 139 12.05 -0.06 3.65
C GLU A 139 13.40 0.69 3.60
N LYS A 140 13.36 1.94 3.17
CA LYS A 140 14.51 2.86 3.17
C LYS A 140 14.32 3.90 4.28
N ALA A 141 15.40 4.11 5.03
CA ALA A 141 15.42 4.96 6.22
C ALA A 141 15.20 6.44 5.91
#